data_AF-A0AAV2B8Y9-F1
#
_entry.id   AF-A0AAV2B8Y9-F1
#
_cell.length_a   1.000
_cell.length_b   1.000
_cell.length_c   1.000
_cell.angle_alpha   90.00
_cell.angle_beta   90.00
_cell.angle_gamma   90.00
#
_symmetry.space_group_name_H-M   'P 1'
#
loop_
_entity.id
_entity.type
_entity.pdbx_description
1 polymer ?
#
loop_
_entity_poly.entity_id
_entity_poly.type
_entity_poly.pdbx_seq_one_letter_code
_entity_poly.pdbx_strand_id
1 'polypeptide(L)'
;MSDPSPSVGLCFICKETLSEGKVRLVKERGVKTLLASSISLKNIENQRLLKGANEIYVHSACQIKYNNPKLIKATVSSGKSNITPSRATRSVSEQFNFREHCCLCGDKITEEFLVAERKKKPEKRNNVITAEKLSLSAKILKADEKRGVEWVLKIKERISENTDLVAPDARYHRFC
;
A
#
# COMPACT_ATOMS: atom_id res chain seq x y z
N MET A 1 33.57 -9.13 -18.45
CA MET A 1 33.14 -8.01 -17.60
C MET A 1 32.26 -8.61 -16.52
N SER A 2 32.81 -8.79 -15.32
CA SER A 2 32.15 -9.53 -14.24
C SER A 2 31.34 -8.55 -13.41
N ASP A 3 30.01 -8.69 -13.42
CA ASP A 3 29.13 -7.98 -12.50
C ASP A 3 29.50 -8.36 -11.06
N PRO A 4 29.75 -7.38 -10.16
CA PRO A 4 29.98 -7.68 -8.76
C PRO A 4 28.68 -8.21 -8.16
N SER A 5 28.72 -9.47 -7.73
CA SER A 5 27.65 -10.14 -7.01
C SER A 5 27.16 -9.25 -5.86
N PRO A 6 25.84 -9.06 -5.65
CA PRO A 6 25.33 -8.28 -4.54
C PRO A 6 25.74 -8.98 -3.24
N SER A 7 26.74 -8.41 -2.57
CA SER A 7 27.22 -8.84 -1.27
C SER A 7 26.03 -8.96 -0.31
N VAL A 8 25.90 -10.11 0.34
CA VAL A 8 24.89 -10.43 1.37
C VAL A 8 25.03 -9.43 2.51
N GLY A 9 24.32 -8.31 2.41
CA GLY A 9 24.42 -7.18 3.32
C GLY A 9 23.06 -6.54 3.52
N LEU A 10 22.89 -5.83 4.63
CA LEU A 10 21.67 -5.07 4.92
C LEU A 10 21.82 -3.63 4.43
N CYS A 11 20.75 -3.09 3.85
CA CYS A 11 20.66 -1.67 3.56
C CYS A 11 20.64 -0.88 4.87
N PHE A 12 21.65 -0.04 5.14
CA PHE A 12 21.73 0.66 6.44
C PHE A 12 20.56 1.62 6.71
N ILE A 13 19.79 2.00 5.67
CA ILE A 13 18.66 2.93 5.75
C ILE A 13 17.37 2.19 6.17
N CYS A 14 16.97 1.11 5.48
CA CYS A 14 15.75 0.36 5.79
C CYS A 14 15.98 -0.89 6.67
N LYS A 15 17.24 -1.29 6.87
CA LYS A 15 17.66 -2.50 7.60
C LYS A 15 17.18 -3.82 6.98
N GLU A 16 16.67 -3.79 5.75
CA GLU A 16 16.29 -4.98 4.96
C GLU A 16 17.48 -5.47 4.12
N THR A 17 17.37 -6.70 3.62
CA THR A 17 18.41 -7.33 2.80
C THR A 17 18.58 -6.61 1.47
N LEU A 18 19.83 -6.46 1.01
CA LEU A 18 20.12 -5.88 -0.31
C LEU A 18 19.60 -6.74 -1.47
N SER A 19 19.15 -7.97 -1.23
CA SER A 19 18.44 -8.79 -2.22
C SER A 19 17.03 -8.27 -2.53
N GLU A 20 16.41 -7.50 -1.64
CA GLU A 20 15.02 -7.04 -1.77
C GLU A 20 14.92 -5.70 -2.53
N GLY A 21 15.37 -5.71 -3.79
CA GLY A 21 15.12 -4.64 -4.75
C GLY A 21 16.35 -4.13 -5.49
N LYS A 22 16.20 -2.98 -6.18
CA LYS A 22 17.28 -2.42 -7.00
C LYS A 22 18.37 -1.78 -6.14
N VAL A 23 19.50 -2.46 -5.99
CA VAL A 23 20.68 -1.96 -5.28
C VAL A 23 21.50 -1.01 -6.15
N ARG A 24 22.11 -0.02 -5.52
CA ARG A 24 23.11 0.86 -6.13
C ARG A 24 24.33 0.95 -5.23
N LEU A 25 25.52 0.81 -5.85
CA LEU A 25 26.78 1.17 -5.22
C LEU A 25 26.93 2.68 -5.19
N VAL A 26 27.01 3.24 -3.98
CA VAL A 26 27.22 4.66 -3.76
C VAL A 26 28.69 4.88 -3.45
N LYS A 27 29.39 5.52 -4.38
CA LYS A 27 30.82 5.89 -4.24
C LYS A 27 31.01 7.14 -3.39
N GLU A 28 32.25 7.51 -3.12
CA GLU A 28 32.68 8.56 -2.19
C GLU A 28 31.85 9.87 -2.24
N ARG A 29 31.61 10.44 -3.44
CA ARG A 29 30.78 11.65 -3.59
C ARG A 29 29.37 11.46 -3.04
N GLY A 30 28.77 10.31 -3.31
CA GLY A 30 27.45 9.98 -2.81
C GLY A 30 27.44 9.61 -1.33
N VAL A 31 28.53 9.04 -0.80
CA VAL A 31 28.69 8.81 0.65
C VAL A 31 28.73 10.13 1.40
N LYS A 32 29.43 11.16 0.88
CA LYS A 32 29.42 12.52 1.43
C LYS A 32 28.00 13.11 1.48
N THR A 33 27.20 12.89 0.44
CA THR A 33 25.78 13.31 0.43
C THR A 33 24.96 12.58 1.49
N LEU A 34 25.12 11.26 1.61
CA LEU A 34 24.45 10.47 2.63
C LEU A 34 24.84 10.94 4.04
N LEU A 35 26.12 11.24 4.26
CA LEU A 35 26.64 11.76 5.53
C LEU A 35 26.02 13.11 5.87
N ALA A 36 25.94 14.04 4.91
CA ALA A 36 25.28 15.32 5.10
C ALA A 36 23.80 15.14 5.51
N SER A 37 23.08 14.24 4.84
CA SER A 37 21.70 13.89 5.20
C SER A 37 21.61 13.28 6.60
N SER A 38 22.54 12.40 7.00
CA SER A 38 22.60 11.83 8.35
C SER A 38 22.90 12.88 9.44
N ILE A 39 23.68 13.91 9.11
CA ILE A 39 23.92 15.07 9.99
C ILE A 39 22.63 15.88 10.15
N SER A 40 21.95 16.20 9.05
CA SER A 40 20.68 16.94 9.10
C SER A 40 19.60 16.19 9.89
N LEU A 41 19.56 14.86 9.80
CA LEU A 41 18.66 13.99 10.56
C LEU A 41 19.10 13.75 12.01
N LYS A 42 20.28 14.25 12.42
CA LYS A 42 20.86 14.00 13.76
C LYS A 42 21.00 12.51 14.09
N ASN A 43 21.24 11.66 13.09
CA ASN A 43 21.46 10.22 13.30
C ASN A 43 22.95 9.92 13.51
N ILE A 44 23.34 9.72 14.76
CA ILE A 44 24.74 9.48 15.15
C ILE A 44 25.26 8.14 14.62
N GLU A 45 24.43 7.09 14.64
CA GLU A 45 24.81 5.74 14.20
C GLU A 45 25.14 5.72 12.70
N ASN A 46 24.29 6.35 11.88
CA ASN A 46 24.54 6.45 10.44
C ASN A 46 25.73 7.37 10.13
N GLN A 47 25.92 8.44 10.91
CA GLN A 47 27.12 9.29 10.77
C GLN A 47 28.41 8.52 11.02
N ARG A 48 28.46 7.67 12.06
CA ARG A 48 29.62 6.83 12.37
C ARG A 48 29.91 5.85 11.24
N LEU A 49 28.89 5.17 10.73
CA LEU A 49 29.01 4.24 9.61
C LEU A 49 29.57 4.93 8.36
N LEU A 50 29.05 6.12 8.03
CA LEU A 50 29.39 6.82 6.79
C LEU A 50 30.73 7.57 6.85
N LYS A 51 31.24 7.93 8.04
CA LYS A 51 32.56 8.57 8.20
C LYS A 51 33.72 7.65 7.85
N GLY A 52 33.55 6.34 7.98
CA GLY A 52 34.58 5.34 7.67
C GLY A 52 34.42 4.67 6.29
N ALA A 53 33.41 5.03 5.51
CA ALA A 53 33.08 4.35 4.26
C ALA A 53 33.50 5.16 3.03
N ASN A 54 34.21 4.53 2.09
CA ASN A 54 34.49 5.10 0.76
C ASN A 54 33.42 4.73 -0.26
N GLU A 55 32.76 3.59 -0.05
CA GLU A 55 31.66 3.12 -0.87
C GLU A 55 30.68 2.29 -0.03
N ILE A 56 29.41 2.32 -0.39
CA ILE A 56 28.36 1.58 0.32
C ILE A 56 27.26 1.14 -0.63
N TYR A 57 26.77 -0.08 -0.44
CA TYR A 57 25.59 -0.58 -1.15
C TYR A 57 24.32 -0.19 -0.40
N VAL A 58 23.38 0.39 -1.13
CA VAL A 58 22.04 0.74 -0.62
C VAL A 58 20.98 0.47 -1.68
N HIS A 59 19.74 0.28 -1.25
CA HIS A 59 18.62 0.33 -2.18
C HIS A 59 18.53 1.70 -2.85
N SER A 60 18.36 1.72 -4.16
CA SER A 60 18.23 2.94 -4.96
C SER A 60 17.09 3.83 -4.43
N ALA A 61 15.96 3.22 -4.10
CA ALA A 61 14.81 3.90 -3.52
C ALA A 61 15.12 4.50 -2.13
N CYS A 62 15.86 3.76 -1.29
CA CYS A 62 16.29 4.26 0.01
C CYS A 62 17.22 5.46 -0.14
N GLN A 63 18.19 5.41 -1.06
CA GLN A 63 19.10 6.54 -1.31
C GLN A 63 18.33 7.82 -1.68
N ILE A 64 17.39 7.72 -2.62
CA ILE A 64 16.58 8.86 -3.10
C ILE A 64 15.78 9.46 -1.95
N LYS A 65 15.09 8.62 -1.17
CA LYS A 65 14.28 9.08 -0.03
C LYS A 65 15.16 9.69 1.06
N TYR A 66 16.28 9.07 1.37
CA TYR A 66 17.17 9.48 2.46
C TYR A 66 17.80 10.86 2.21
N ASN A 67 18.11 11.16 0.95
CA ASN A 67 18.65 12.46 0.54
C ASN A 67 17.58 13.50 0.17
N ASN A 68 16.28 13.19 0.32
CA ASN A 68 15.22 14.10 -0.07
C ASN A 68 15.07 15.23 0.97
N PRO A 69 15.33 16.51 0.61
CA PRO A 69 15.32 17.62 1.56
C PRO A 69 13.93 17.85 2.19
N LYS A 70 12.84 17.58 1.46
CA LYS A 70 11.47 17.71 1.99
C LYS A 70 11.22 16.69 3.10
N LEU A 71 11.65 15.45 2.90
CA LEU A 71 11.50 14.39 3.89
C LEU A 71 12.40 14.62 5.10
N ILE A 72 13.64 15.09 4.88
CA ILE A 72 14.54 15.47 5.98
C ILE A 72 13.89 16.56 6.84
N LYS A 73 13.40 17.65 6.22
CA LYS A 73 12.75 18.75 6.95
C LYS A 73 11.54 18.27 7.74
N ALA A 74 10.65 17.49 7.13
CA ALA A 74 9.46 16.95 7.79
C ALA A 74 9.82 16.03 8.98
N THR A 75 10.85 15.19 8.81
CA THR A 75 11.32 14.26 9.86
C THR A 75 11.89 15.03 11.04
N VAL A 76 12.73 16.04 10.77
CA VAL A 76 13.32 16.92 11.80
C VAL A 76 12.23 17.72 12.54
N SER A 77 11.24 18.28 11.81
CA SER A 77 10.11 18.99 12.43
C SER A 77 9.24 18.07 13.30
N SER A 78 9.21 16.77 13.01
CA SER A 78 8.49 15.78 13.82
C SER A 78 9.30 15.26 15.03
N GLY A 79 10.51 15.79 15.26
CA GLY A 79 11.40 15.35 16.34
C GLY A 79 12.01 13.96 16.12
N LYS A 80 11.91 13.39 14.91
CA LYS A 80 12.47 12.08 14.56
C LYS A 80 13.88 12.23 14.02
N SER A 81 14.72 11.21 14.24
CA SER A 81 16.10 11.16 13.77
C SER A 81 16.31 10.20 12.59
N ASN A 82 15.26 9.56 12.12
CA ASN A 82 15.30 8.62 11.02
C ASN A 82 14.17 8.86 10.04
N ILE A 83 14.51 8.88 8.75
CA ILE A 83 13.53 8.67 7.69
C ILE A 83 13.19 7.18 7.76
N THR A 84 12.24 6.85 8.62
CA THR A 84 11.57 5.56 8.53
C THR A 84 11.09 5.44 7.09
N PRO A 85 11.42 4.36 6.35
CA PRO A 85 10.59 4.02 5.21
C PRO A 85 9.17 4.07 5.75
N SER A 86 8.31 4.88 5.14
CA SER A 86 6.88 4.69 5.34
C SER A 86 6.72 3.20 5.16
N ARG A 87 6.37 2.48 6.25
CA ARG A 87 5.77 1.16 6.17
C ARG A 87 4.85 1.31 4.96
N ALA A 88 5.11 0.54 3.91
CA ALA A 88 4.37 0.66 2.66
C ALA A 88 2.94 1.01 3.04
N THR A 89 2.45 2.18 2.60
CA THR A 89 1.05 2.57 2.85
C THR A 89 0.25 1.29 2.72
N ARG A 90 -0.48 0.95 3.79
CA ARG A 90 -1.06 -0.34 4.17
C ARG A 90 -1.89 -1.02 3.06
N SER A 91 -1.27 -1.28 1.92
CA SER A 91 -1.88 -1.66 0.65
C SER A 91 -0.86 -2.48 -0.15
N VAL A 92 -0.33 -3.52 0.50
CA VAL A 92 0.13 -4.75 -0.18
C VAL A 92 -0.59 -5.96 0.44
N SER A 93 -1.77 -5.74 1.03
CA SER A 93 -2.85 -6.71 0.91
C SER A 93 -3.63 -6.30 -0.32
N GLU A 94 -4.13 -7.27 -1.09
CA GLU A 94 -5.13 -7.03 -2.13
C GLU A 94 -6.34 -6.37 -1.47
N GLN A 95 -6.33 -5.04 -1.35
CA GLN A 95 -7.44 -4.29 -0.79
C GLN A 95 -8.64 -4.57 -1.68
N PHE A 96 -9.71 -5.08 -1.07
CA PHE A 96 -10.95 -5.37 -1.78
C PHE A 96 -11.41 -4.14 -2.56
N ASN A 97 -11.39 -4.22 -3.90
CA ASN A 97 -11.73 -3.09 -4.76
C ASN A 97 -13.25 -2.99 -4.92
N PHE A 98 -13.88 -2.16 -4.10
CA PHE A 98 -15.34 -1.94 -4.10
C PHE A 98 -15.90 -1.36 -5.41
N ARG A 99 -15.06 -0.84 -6.32
CA ARG A 99 -15.49 -0.38 -7.66
C ARG A 99 -15.58 -1.52 -8.66
N GLU A 100 -14.73 -2.54 -8.50
CA GLU A 100 -14.61 -3.67 -9.43
C GLU A 100 -15.21 -4.97 -8.88
N HIS A 101 -15.50 -5.04 -7.60
CA HIS A 101 -16.09 -6.21 -6.95
C HIS A 101 -17.38 -5.83 -6.23
N CYS A 102 -18.35 -6.74 -6.27
CA CYS A 102 -19.59 -6.60 -5.54
C CYS A 102 -19.32 -6.65 -4.03
N CYS A 103 -19.64 -5.59 -3.30
CA CYS A 103 -19.36 -5.50 -1.86
C CYS A 103 -20.09 -6.55 -1.01
N LEU A 104 -21.14 -7.18 -1.53
CA LEU A 104 -21.95 -8.17 -0.85
C LEU A 104 -21.45 -9.61 -1.07
N CYS A 105 -21.29 -10.06 -2.33
CA CYS A 105 -20.81 -11.42 -2.61
C CYS A 105 -19.28 -11.50 -2.70
N GLY A 106 -18.60 -10.45 -3.15
CA GLY A 106 -17.17 -10.43 -3.40
C GLY A 106 -16.79 -10.72 -4.85
N ASP A 107 -17.75 -11.10 -5.69
CA ASP A 107 -17.48 -11.43 -7.10
C ASP A 107 -17.09 -10.19 -7.89
N LYS A 108 -16.18 -10.38 -8.86
CA LYS A 108 -15.76 -9.34 -9.79
C LYS A 108 -16.90 -8.96 -10.72
N ILE A 109 -17.18 -7.67 -10.81
CA ILE A 109 -18.12 -7.08 -11.76
C ILE A 109 -17.35 -6.83 -13.05
N THR A 110 -17.47 -7.74 -14.00
CA THR A 110 -16.78 -7.61 -15.30
C THR A 110 -17.68 -6.94 -16.34
N GLU A 111 -17.07 -6.40 -17.40
CA GLU A 111 -17.83 -5.81 -18.51
C GLU A 111 -18.68 -6.87 -19.22
N GLU A 112 -18.19 -8.11 -19.29
CA GLU A 112 -18.91 -9.24 -19.88
C GLU A 112 -20.21 -9.53 -19.11
N PHE A 113 -20.16 -9.47 -17.76
CA PHE A 113 -21.35 -9.58 -16.93
C PHE A 113 -22.35 -8.47 -17.25
N LEU A 114 -21.90 -7.21 -17.33
CA LEU A 114 -22.77 -6.07 -17.63
C LEU A 114 -23.40 -6.16 -19.02
N VAL A 115 -22.66 -6.65 -20.02
CA VAL A 115 -23.18 -6.89 -21.38
C VAL A 115 -24.20 -8.03 -21.37
N ALA A 116 -23.90 -9.14 -20.67
CA ALA A 116 -24.82 -10.28 -20.56
C ALA A 116 -26.14 -9.89 -19.86
N GLU A 117 -26.08 -9.11 -18.79
CA GLU A 117 -27.26 -8.62 -18.08
C GLU A 117 -28.09 -7.64 -18.93
N ARG A 118 -27.45 -6.75 -19.71
CA ARG A 118 -28.16 -5.85 -20.63
C ARG A 118 -28.98 -6.57 -21.70
N LYS A 119 -28.53 -7.76 -22.13
CA LYS A 119 -29.26 -8.61 -23.09
C LYS A 119 -30.50 -9.28 -22.50
N LYS A 120 -30.60 -9.41 -21.17
CA LYS A 120 -31.78 -9.99 -20.51
C LYS A 120 -32.96 -9.01 -20.54
N LYS A 121 -34.18 -9.55 -20.38
CA LYS A 121 -35.38 -8.72 -20.16
C LYS A 121 -35.20 -7.88 -18.89
N PRO A 122 -35.63 -6.60 -18.85
CA PRO A 122 -35.41 -5.69 -17.72
C PRO A 122 -35.74 -6.26 -16.34
N GLU A 123 -36.82 -7.03 -16.23
CA GLU A 123 -37.29 -7.65 -14.98
C GLU A 123 -36.34 -8.73 -14.43
N LYS A 124 -35.59 -9.38 -15.30
CA LYS A 124 -34.66 -10.47 -14.95
C LYS A 124 -33.21 -10.00 -14.82
N ARG A 125 -32.94 -8.70 -14.97
CA ARG A 125 -31.57 -8.15 -14.93
C ARG A 125 -31.07 -8.03 -13.50
N ASN A 126 -29.93 -8.64 -13.25
CA ASN A 126 -29.16 -8.44 -12.03
C ASN A 126 -28.26 -7.20 -12.15
N ASN A 127 -28.89 -6.03 -12.22
CA ASN A 127 -28.18 -4.76 -12.39
C ASN A 127 -27.17 -4.52 -11.25
N VAL A 128 -26.08 -3.85 -11.59
CA VAL A 128 -25.12 -3.36 -10.60
C VAL A 128 -25.58 -2.00 -10.09
N ILE A 129 -25.67 -1.85 -8.77
CA ILE A 129 -26.12 -0.66 -8.09
C ILE A 129 -24.92 -0.04 -7.36
N THR A 130 -24.72 1.27 -7.52
CA THR A 130 -23.77 2.02 -6.69
C THR A 130 -24.38 2.25 -5.31
N ALA A 131 -23.66 1.87 -4.27
CA ALA A 131 -24.09 1.97 -2.89
C ALA A 131 -24.11 3.42 -2.40
N GLU A 132 -25.29 3.89 -2.05
CA GLU A 132 -25.45 5.05 -1.17
C GLU A 132 -25.41 4.56 0.30
N LYS A 133 -24.77 5.33 1.20
CA LYS A 133 -24.50 4.94 2.61
C LYS A 133 -25.69 4.29 3.34
N LEU A 134 -26.90 4.82 3.17
CA LEU A 134 -28.11 4.33 3.86
C LEU A 134 -28.70 3.07 3.22
N SER A 135 -28.54 2.91 1.90
CA SER A 135 -29.11 1.78 1.16
C SER A 135 -28.34 0.47 1.41
N LEU A 136 -27.02 0.59 1.61
CA LEU A 136 -26.15 -0.57 1.80
C LEU A 136 -26.24 -1.13 3.22
N SER A 137 -26.25 -0.27 4.24
CA SER A 137 -26.37 -0.68 5.65
C SER A 137 -27.70 -1.41 5.90
N ALA A 138 -28.82 -0.89 5.38
CA ALA A 138 -30.12 -1.53 5.49
C ALA A 138 -30.17 -2.91 4.79
N LYS A 139 -29.44 -3.10 3.69
CA LYS A 139 -29.36 -4.40 2.99
C LYS A 139 -28.47 -5.40 3.71
N ILE A 140 -27.34 -4.96 4.27
CA ILE A 140 -26.47 -5.84 5.08
C ILE A 140 -27.27 -6.38 6.28
N LEU A 141 -28.02 -5.51 6.98
CA LEU A 141 -28.88 -5.92 8.09
C LEU A 141 -29.97 -6.93 7.66
N LYS A 142 -30.65 -6.71 6.53
CA LYS A 142 -31.65 -7.65 6.02
C LYS A 142 -31.07 -8.98 5.52
N ALA A 143 -29.83 -8.97 5.04
CA ALA A 143 -29.15 -10.16 4.54
C ALA A 143 -28.53 -10.99 5.67
N ASP A 144 -28.17 -10.36 6.81
CA ASP A 144 -27.78 -11.04 8.06
C ASP A 144 -28.84 -12.06 8.49
N GLU A 145 -30.11 -11.61 8.53
CA GLU A 145 -31.26 -12.44 8.91
C GLU A 145 -31.43 -13.69 8.04
N LYS A 146 -30.94 -13.68 6.79
CA LYS A 146 -31.14 -14.77 5.81
C LYS A 146 -29.93 -15.65 5.57
N ARG A 147 -28.73 -15.09 5.64
CA ARG A 147 -27.47 -15.77 5.25
C ARG A 147 -26.61 -16.19 6.43
N GLY A 148 -26.98 -15.76 7.64
CA GLY A 148 -26.32 -16.15 8.89
C GLY A 148 -25.03 -15.37 9.18
N VAL A 149 -24.53 -15.59 10.39
CA VAL A 149 -23.47 -14.79 11.03
C VAL A 149 -22.15 -14.82 10.23
N GLU A 150 -21.81 -15.94 9.59
CA GLU A 150 -20.55 -16.10 8.84
C GLU A 150 -20.47 -15.13 7.64
N TRP A 151 -21.59 -14.92 6.94
CA TRP A 151 -21.65 -14.00 5.82
C TRP A 151 -21.46 -12.55 6.27
N VAL A 152 -22.05 -12.19 7.42
CA VAL A 152 -21.87 -10.86 8.02
C VAL A 152 -20.47 -10.63 8.54
N LEU A 153 -19.82 -11.65 9.10
CA LEU A 153 -18.41 -11.55 9.50
C LEU A 153 -17.51 -11.27 8.30
N LYS A 154 -17.70 -11.98 7.18
CA LYS A 154 -16.94 -11.73 5.93
C LYS A 154 -17.14 -10.31 5.40
N ILE A 155 -18.35 -9.78 5.50
CA ILE A 155 -18.63 -8.40 5.10
C ILE A 155 -18.00 -7.41 6.09
N LYS A 156 -18.13 -7.65 7.40
CA LYS A 156 -17.50 -6.81 8.43
C LYS A 156 -15.98 -6.79 8.29
N GLU A 157 -15.36 -7.92 7.95
CA GLU A 157 -13.93 -8.02 7.67
C GLU A 157 -13.55 -7.16 6.46
N ARG A 158 -14.23 -7.33 5.32
CA ARG A 158 -14.04 -6.50 4.11
C ARG A 158 -14.22 -5.01 4.39
N ILE A 159 -15.17 -4.67 5.26
CA ILE A 159 -15.48 -3.30 5.66
C ILE A 159 -14.45 -2.75 6.64
N SER A 160 -13.99 -3.55 7.60
CA SER A 160 -13.11 -3.12 8.69
C SER A 160 -11.65 -3.03 8.25
N GLU A 161 -11.24 -3.83 7.27
CA GLU A 161 -9.94 -3.69 6.59
C GLU A 161 -9.85 -2.41 5.75
N ASN A 162 -11.00 -1.91 5.28
CA ASN A 162 -11.11 -0.66 4.54
C ASN A 162 -11.79 0.41 5.40
N THR A 163 -10.99 1.12 6.20
CA THR A 163 -11.41 2.27 7.02
C THR A 163 -12.26 3.31 6.28
N ASP A 164 -12.22 3.32 4.95
CA ASP A 164 -13.03 4.17 4.06
C ASP A 164 -14.14 3.39 3.34
N LEU A 165 -15.08 2.78 4.09
CA LEU A 165 -16.39 2.41 3.51
C LEU A 165 -17.24 3.62 3.09
N VAL A 166 -16.67 4.82 3.20
CA VAL A 166 -17.09 6.03 2.51
C VAL A 166 -16.48 6.04 1.09
N ALA A 167 -16.50 4.91 0.38
CA ALA A 167 -16.26 4.93 -1.05
C ALA A 167 -17.58 5.33 -1.71
N PRO A 168 -17.73 6.57 -2.24
CA PRO A 168 -18.92 6.99 -3.00
C PRO A 168 -19.20 6.14 -4.25
N ASP A 169 -18.34 5.15 -4.55
CA ASP A 169 -18.38 4.30 -5.73
C ASP A 169 -18.48 2.80 -5.44
N ALA A 170 -18.79 2.39 -4.20
CA ALA A 170 -18.95 0.96 -3.91
C ALA A 170 -20.11 0.38 -4.72
N ARG A 171 -19.97 -0.82 -5.29
CA ARG A 171 -20.97 -1.44 -6.16
C ARG A 171 -21.45 -2.78 -5.62
N TYR A 172 -22.70 -3.15 -5.92
CA TYR A 172 -23.24 -4.48 -5.60
C TYR A 172 -24.31 -4.94 -6.59
N HIS A 173 -24.52 -6.25 -6.70
CA HIS A 173 -25.56 -6.80 -7.56
C HIS A 173 -26.96 -6.63 -6.94
N ARG A 174 -27.96 -6.28 -7.74
CA ARG A 174 -29.35 -6.10 -7.30
C ARG A 174 -29.90 -7.31 -6.53
N PHE A 175 -29.56 -8.52 -6.96
CA PHE A 175 -30.02 -9.79 -6.39
C PHE A 175 -29.01 -10.44 -5.42
N CYS A 176 -27.99 -9.72 -4.98
CA CYS A 176 -27.19 -10.14 -3.82
C CYS A 176 -28.00 -10.00 -2.53
#